data_AF-A0A554WZ55-F1
#
_entry.id   AF-A0A554WZ55-F1
#
_cell.length_a   1.000
_cell.length_b   1.000
_cell.length_c   1.000
_cell.angle_alpha   90.00
_cell.angle_beta   90.00
_cell.angle_gamma   90.00
#
_symmetry.space_group_name_H-M   'P 1'
#
loop_
_entity.id
_entity.type
_entity.pdbx_description
1 polymer ?
#
loop_
_entity_poly.entity_id
_entity_poly.type
_entity_poly.pdbx_seq_one_letter_code
_entity_poly.pdbx_strand_id
1 'polypeptide(L)'
;MKHTSGDDIPLDARIVGVCDAFDAMTSHRPYRADMPRDEALAQVRMMRERQFDASAADALLSLDAATLDHVIGHSDEGIPLQNCPMCGPTLVLRRHHQAGEHLYCRNCTGEFELQPDPAGLRAVPTGRQGAPAQLVPEVDEALIAQTVHTIVAALPVSELVSR
;
A
#
# COMPACT_ATOMS: atom_id res chain seq x y z
N MET A 1 -23.26 10.67 17.20
CA MET A 1 -22.52 10.77 15.92
C MET A 1 -23.14 11.88 15.10
N LYS A 2 -22.37 12.92 14.77
CA LYS A 2 -22.80 13.97 13.84
C LYS A 2 -22.66 13.40 12.44
N HIS A 3 -23.76 13.30 11.69
CA HIS A 3 -23.71 12.93 10.28
C HIS A 3 -23.33 14.19 9.51
N THR A 4 -22.10 14.27 9.02
CA THR A 4 -21.65 15.33 8.11
C THR A 4 -21.98 14.92 6.68
N SER A 5 -22.43 15.85 5.85
CA SER A 5 -22.88 15.58 4.48
C SER A 5 -22.35 16.60 3.49
N GLY A 6 -22.01 16.15 2.28
CA GLY A 6 -21.57 17.03 1.20
C GLY A 6 -20.39 17.91 1.59
N ASP A 7 -20.53 19.22 1.39
CA ASP A 7 -19.48 20.21 1.62
C ASP A 7 -19.14 20.45 3.11
N ASP A 8 -19.93 19.91 4.04
CA ASP A 8 -19.56 19.91 5.47
C ASP A 8 -18.39 18.94 5.75
N ILE A 9 -18.08 18.04 4.82
CA ILE A 9 -16.94 17.12 4.90
C ILE A 9 -15.71 17.84 4.32
N PRO A 10 -14.61 17.97 5.09
CA PRO A 10 -13.35 18.54 4.61
C PRO A 10 -12.88 17.89 3.29
N LEU A 11 -12.30 18.68 2.39
CA LEU A 11 -11.89 18.22 1.06
C LEU A 11 -10.92 17.03 1.13
N ASP A 12 -9.92 17.12 2.01
CA ASP A 12 -8.97 16.05 2.30
C ASP A 12 -9.67 14.77 2.74
N ALA A 13 -10.67 14.85 3.62
CA ALA A 13 -11.46 13.69 4.03
C ALA A 13 -12.29 13.08 2.88
N ARG A 14 -12.82 13.90 1.96
CA ARG A 14 -13.53 13.43 0.76
C ARG A 14 -12.60 12.68 -0.19
N ILE A 15 -11.38 13.19 -0.39
CA ILE A 15 -10.33 12.55 -1.20
C ILE A 15 -9.90 11.23 -0.56
N VAL A 16 -9.54 11.26 0.73
CA VAL A 16 -9.11 10.06 1.46
C VAL A 16 -10.20 8.99 1.44
N GLY A 17 -11.48 9.37 1.56
CA GLY A 17 -12.60 8.42 1.55
C GLY A 17 -12.72 7.61 0.26
N VAL A 18 -12.52 8.24 -0.91
CA VAL A 18 -12.54 7.49 -2.18
C VAL A 18 -11.28 6.66 -2.37
N CYS A 19 -10.11 7.17 -1.96
CA CYS A 19 -8.84 6.44 -2.02
C CYS A 19 -8.85 5.20 -1.13
N ASP A 20 -9.29 5.31 0.13
CA ASP A 20 -9.38 4.19 1.08
C ASP A 20 -10.36 3.12 0.58
N ALA A 21 -11.52 3.53 0.04
CA ALA A 21 -12.46 2.59 -0.53
C ALA A 21 -11.89 1.86 -1.76
N PHE A 22 -11.21 2.58 -2.65
CA PHE A 22 -10.59 1.99 -3.84
C PHE A 22 -9.48 1.01 -3.46
N ASP A 23 -8.52 1.42 -2.63
CA ASP A 23 -7.45 0.54 -2.13
C ASP A 23 -8.03 -0.67 -1.39
N ALA A 24 -9.05 -0.43 -0.57
CA ALA A 24 -9.73 -1.51 0.12
C ALA A 24 -10.36 -2.49 -0.86
N MET A 25 -10.94 -2.08 -1.99
CA MET A 25 -11.51 -2.98 -3.01
C MET A 25 -10.43 -3.78 -3.74
N THR A 26 -9.33 -3.13 -4.12
CA THR A 26 -8.26 -3.73 -4.94
C THR A 26 -7.21 -4.48 -4.11
N SER A 27 -7.28 -4.40 -2.78
CA SER A 27 -6.39 -5.14 -1.90
C SER A 27 -6.92 -6.54 -1.55
N HIS A 28 -6.01 -7.53 -1.60
CA HIS A 28 -6.28 -8.87 -1.10
C HIS A 28 -6.41 -8.88 0.43
N ARG A 29 -7.47 -9.48 0.96
CA ARG A 29 -7.70 -9.63 2.40
C ARG A 29 -7.92 -11.11 2.73
N PRO A 30 -7.60 -11.58 3.96
CA PRO A 30 -7.70 -13.02 4.30
C PRO A 30 -9.06 -13.67 4.00
N TYR A 31 -10.13 -12.88 3.99
CA TYR A 31 -11.51 -13.33 3.78
C TYR A 31 -12.09 -12.91 2.41
N ARG A 32 -11.34 -12.18 1.58
CA ARG A 32 -11.84 -11.66 0.29
C ARG A 32 -10.69 -11.47 -0.69
N ALA A 33 -10.86 -12.04 -1.88
CA ALA A 33 -10.00 -11.72 -3.01
C ALA A 33 -10.04 -10.21 -3.32
N ASP A 34 -8.98 -9.74 -3.95
CA ASP A 34 -8.91 -8.44 -4.60
C ASP A 34 -9.93 -8.35 -5.74
N MET A 35 -10.52 -7.18 -5.88
CA MET A 35 -11.38 -6.84 -7.01
C MET A 35 -10.52 -6.33 -8.16
N PRO A 36 -10.73 -6.80 -9.41
CA PRO A 36 -10.05 -6.25 -10.57
C PRO A 36 -10.26 -4.73 -10.67
N ARG A 37 -9.21 -3.99 -11.04
CA ARG A 37 -9.21 -2.52 -11.16
C ARG A 37 -10.47 -1.99 -11.85
N ASP A 38 -10.81 -2.53 -13.01
CA ASP A 38 -11.92 -2.03 -13.82
C ASP A 38 -13.28 -2.23 -13.13
N GLU A 39 -13.43 -3.31 -12.35
CA GLU A 39 -14.61 -3.55 -11.51
C GLU A 39 -14.65 -2.59 -10.32
N ALA A 40 -13.51 -2.34 -9.66
CA ALA A 40 -13.41 -1.36 -8.58
C ALA A 40 -13.75 0.06 -9.06
N LEU A 41 -13.27 0.47 -10.23
CA LEU A 41 -13.63 1.75 -10.86
C LEU A 41 -15.12 1.81 -11.23
N ALA A 42 -15.73 0.68 -11.63
CA ALA A 42 -17.17 0.63 -11.87
C ALA A 42 -17.98 0.84 -10.57
N GLN A 43 -17.52 0.31 -9.44
CA GLN A 43 -18.13 0.57 -8.12
C GLN A 43 -18.00 2.04 -7.73
N VAL A 44 -16.82 2.65 -7.91
CA VAL A 44 -16.63 4.09 -7.66
C VAL A 44 -17.61 4.92 -8.48
N ARG A 45 -17.74 4.62 -9.78
CA ARG A 45 -18.67 5.31 -10.68
C ARG A 45 -20.12 5.15 -10.24
N MET A 46 -20.52 3.96 -9.79
CA MET A 46 -21.88 3.69 -9.30
C MET A 46 -22.20 4.45 -8.00
N MET A 47 -21.19 4.66 -7.15
CA MET A 47 -21.31 5.30 -5.85
C MET A 47 -21.02 6.81 -5.85
N ARG A 48 -20.66 7.37 -7.00
CA ARG A 48 -20.55 8.81 -7.25
C ARG A 48 -21.84 9.53 -6.84
N GLU A 49 -21.71 10.65 -6.13
CA GLU A 49 -22.82 11.46 -5.56
C GLU A 49 -23.70 10.73 -4.52
N ARG A 50 -23.33 9.50 -4.11
CA ARG A 50 -24.05 8.74 -3.08
C ARG A 50 -23.16 8.50 -1.87
N GLN A 51 -22.10 7.71 -2.06
CA GLN A 51 -21.10 7.44 -1.05
C GLN A 51 -19.90 8.38 -1.19
N PHE A 52 -19.56 8.73 -2.44
CA PHE A 52 -18.39 9.55 -2.74
C PHE A 52 -18.81 10.91 -3.28
N ASP A 53 -18.04 11.92 -2.89
CA ASP A 53 -18.11 13.23 -3.51
C ASP A 53 -17.83 13.14 -5.01
N ALA A 54 -18.59 13.87 -5.80
CA ALA A 54 -18.50 13.87 -7.25
C ALA A 54 -17.08 14.21 -7.74
N SER A 55 -16.49 15.27 -7.20
CA SER A 55 -15.19 15.77 -7.65
C SER A 55 -14.05 14.80 -7.31
N ALA A 56 -14.10 14.19 -6.12
CA ALA A 56 -13.11 13.20 -5.70
C ALA A 56 -13.23 11.90 -6.51
N ALA A 57 -14.45 11.42 -6.75
CA ALA A 57 -14.69 10.25 -7.58
C ALA A 57 -14.25 10.48 -9.03
N ASP A 58 -14.59 11.64 -9.61
CA ASP A 58 -14.20 11.99 -10.99
C ASP A 58 -12.67 12.12 -11.13
N ALA A 59 -12.00 12.69 -10.13
CA ALA A 59 -10.54 12.77 -10.11
C ALA A 59 -9.90 11.37 -10.15
N LEU A 60 -10.35 10.44 -9.30
CA LEU A 60 -9.85 9.06 -9.32
C LEU A 60 -10.15 8.36 -10.66
N LEU A 61 -11.37 8.53 -11.19
CA LEU A 61 -11.79 7.93 -12.47
C LEU A 61 -11.05 8.50 -13.69
N SER A 62 -10.40 9.67 -13.55
CA SER A 62 -9.61 10.29 -14.62
C SER A 62 -8.17 9.78 -14.71
N LEU A 63 -7.70 9.03 -13.70
CA LEU A 63 -6.36 8.43 -13.70
C LEU A 63 -6.27 7.31 -14.73
N ASP A 64 -5.10 7.19 -15.35
CA ASP A 64 -4.84 6.12 -16.31
C ASP A 64 -4.48 4.80 -15.61
N ALA A 65 -4.51 3.71 -16.39
CA ALA A 65 -4.19 2.38 -15.91
C ALA A 65 -2.77 2.31 -15.33
N ALA A 66 -1.79 2.97 -15.96
CA ALA A 66 -0.40 2.94 -15.51
C ALA A 66 -0.23 3.56 -14.12
N THR A 67 -0.89 4.68 -13.86
CA THR A 67 -0.88 5.35 -12.55
C THR A 67 -1.54 4.48 -11.48
N LEU A 68 -2.67 3.85 -11.80
CA LEU A 68 -3.39 2.99 -10.86
C LEU A 68 -2.67 1.67 -10.59
N ASP A 69 -2.09 1.05 -11.60
CA ASP A 69 -1.37 -0.23 -11.46
C ASP A 69 -0.10 -0.08 -10.62
N HIS A 70 0.46 1.13 -10.56
CA HIS A 70 1.60 1.43 -9.70
C HIS A 70 1.25 1.47 -8.21
N VAL A 71 0.00 1.78 -7.85
CA VAL A 71 -0.44 1.83 -6.45
C VAL A 71 -1.15 0.55 -6.02
N ILE A 72 -1.88 -0.11 -6.92
CA ILE A 72 -2.58 -1.36 -6.60
C ILE A 72 -1.57 -2.47 -6.32
N GLY A 73 -1.69 -3.09 -5.15
CA GLY A 73 -0.85 -4.23 -4.80
C GLY A 73 0.62 -3.86 -4.60
N HIS A 74 0.93 -2.60 -4.28
CA HIS A 74 2.29 -2.14 -3.99
C HIS A 74 2.35 -1.53 -2.59
N SER A 75 3.42 -1.82 -1.86
CA SER A 75 3.67 -1.25 -0.52
C SER A 75 4.38 0.10 -0.58
N ASP A 76 5.12 0.31 -1.67
CA ASP A 76 5.89 1.50 -1.99
C ASP A 76 6.20 1.45 -3.50
N GLU A 77 6.71 2.54 -4.06
CA GLU A 77 7.11 2.64 -5.47
C GLU A 77 8.11 1.54 -5.85
N GLY A 78 7.65 0.63 -6.73
CA GLY A 78 8.41 -0.51 -7.23
C GLY A 78 8.53 -1.69 -6.28
N ILE A 79 7.76 -1.71 -5.18
CA ILE A 79 7.79 -2.80 -4.19
C ILE A 79 6.43 -3.51 -4.14
N PRO A 80 6.25 -4.58 -4.94
CA PRO A 80 4.98 -5.31 -4.97
C PRO A 80 4.68 -5.98 -3.64
N LEU A 81 3.42 -5.86 -3.20
CA LEU A 81 2.87 -6.60 -2.08
C LEU A 81 2.82 -8.07 -2.43
N GLN A 82 3.30 -8.90 -1.50
CA GLN A 82 3.29 -10.34 -1.65
C GLN A 82 2.67 -10.95 -0.41
N ASN A 83 1.86 -11.98 -0.60
CA ASN A 83 1.20 -12.68 0.50
C ASN A 83 1.86 -14.02 0.73
N CYS A 84 1.92 -14.44 1.99
CA CYS A 84 2.42 -15.75 2.37
C CYS A 84 1.49 -16.83 1.78
N PRO A 85 1.96 -17.68 0.84
CA PRO A 85 1.12 -18.73 0.24
C PRO A 85 0.69 -19.80 1.25
N MET A 86 1.32 -19.84 2.43
CA MET A 86 1.02 -20.83 3.46
C MET A 86 -0.09 -20.39 4.43
N CYS A 87 -0.23 -19.10 4.71
CA CYS A 87 -1.20 -18.63 5.71
C CYS A 87 -1.90 -17.31 5.40
N GLY A 88 -1.51 -16.58 4.35
CA GLY A 88 -2.21 -15.40 3.85
C GLY A 88 -1.62 -14.02 4.21
N PRO A 89 -1.00 -13.76 5.38
CA PRO A 89 -0.44 -12.45 5.72
C PRO A 89 0.55 -11.92 4.70
N THR A 90 0.59 -10.59 4.59
CA THR A 90 1.57 -9.87 3.78
C THR A 90 2.99 -10.17 4.26
N LEU A 91 3.85 -10.52 3.30
CA LEU A 91 5.29 -10.63 3.45
C LEU A 91 5.88 -9.23 3.26
N VAL A 92 6.59 -8.75 4.28
CA VAL A 92 7.16 -7.40 4.26
C VAL A 92 8.47 -7.43 3.48
N LEU A 93 8.43 -6.92 2.26
CA LEU A 93 9.60 -6.66 1.43
C LEU A 93 10.05 -5.22 1.66
N ARG A 94 11.37 -5.01 1.78
CA ARG A 94 11.99 -3.68 1.91
C ARG A 94 12.74 -3.31 0.65
N ARG A 95 12.90 -2.01 0.40
CA ARG A 95 13.55 -1.46 -0.81
C ARG A 95 14.98 -1.97 -1.04
N HIS A 96 15.71 -2.23 0.04
CA HIS A 96 17.12 -2.65 -0.03
C HIS A 96 17.29 -4.16 -0.22
N HIS A 97 16.22 -4.95 -0.22
CA HIS A 97 16.34 -6.38 -0.41
C HIS A 97 16.89 -6.73 -1.80
N GLN A 98 17.63 -7.83 -1.88
CA GLN A 98 18.23 -8.34 -3.11
C GLN A 98 17.83 -9.78 -3.39
N ALA A 99 17.98 -10.20 -4.65
CA ALA A 99 17.81 -11.60 -5.02
C ALA A 99 18.82 -12.49 -4.24
N GLY A 100 18.34 -13.64 -3.76
CA GLY A 100 19.07 -14.58 -2.91
C GLY A 100 18.95 -14.29 -1.41
N GLU A 101 18.48 -13.11 -1.02
CA GLU A 101 18.18 -12.82 0.39
C GLU A 101 16.92 -13.56 0.85
N HIS A 102 16.78 -13.69 2.17
CA HIS A 102 15.70 -14.45 2.77
C HIS A 102 14.79 -13.54 3.59
N LEU A 103 13.50 -13.83 3.57
CA LEU A 103 12.50 -13.21 4.42
C LEU A 103 11.62 -14.26 5.09
N TYR A 104 10.96 -13.84 6.16
CA TYR A 104 10.24 -14.74 7.04
C TYR A 104 8.81 -14.27 7.26
N CYS A 105 7.84 -15.18 7.12
CA CYS A 105 6.47 -14.90 7.50
C CYS A 105 6.37 -14.79 9.02
N ARG A 106 5.94 -13.62 9.53
CA ARG A 106 5.80 -13.38 10.98
C ARG A 106 4.68 -14.18 11.63
N ASN A 107 3.80 -14.79 10.83
CA ASN A 107 2.68 -15.59 11.33
C ASN A 107 3.01 -17.09 11.39
N CYS A 108 3.37 -17.71 10.26
CA CYS A 108 3.64 -19.15 10.20
C CYS A 108 5.13 -19.54 10.33
N THR A 109 6.01 -18.55 10.49
CA THR A 109 7.47 -18.68 10.55
C THR A 109 8.15 -19.23 9.30
N GLY A 110 7.40 -19.47 8.21
CA GLY A 110 7.95 -19.97 6.95
C GLY A 110 9.03 -19.05 6.38
N GLU A 111 10.09 -19.65 5.87
CA GLU A 111 11.19 -18.97 5.20
C GLU A 111 10.97 -18.92 3.68
N PHE A 112 11.33 -17.79 3.09
CA PHE A 112 11.24 -17.52 1.66
C PHE A 112 12.56 -16.97 1.17
N GLU A 113 13.00 -17.41 -0.01
CA GLU A 113 14.13 -16.84 -0.74
C GLU A 113 13.60 -15.88 -1.79
N LEU A 114 14.23 -14.71 -1.92
CA LEU A 114 13.89 -13.71 -2.91
C LEU A 114 14.50 -14.05 -4.26
N GLN A 115 13.65 -14.15 -5.28
CA GLN A 115 14.07 -14.42 -6.66
C GLN A 115 13.69 -13.26 -7.57
N PRO A 116 14.43 -12.99 -8.66
CA PRO A 116 14.05 -12.00 -9.64
C PRO A 116 12.70 -12.33 -10.29
N ASP A 117 11.87 -11.33 -10.49
CA ASP A 117 10.55 -11.41 -11.13
C ASP A 117 10.35 -10.20 -12.06
N PRO A 118 9.54 -10.27 -13.14
CA PRO A 118 9.27 -9.11 -13.98
C PRO A 118 8.79 -7.85 -13.23
N ALA A 119 8.12 -8.03 -12.08
CA ALA A 119 7.67 -6.94 -11.21
C ALA A 119 8.68 -6.54 -10.11
N GLY A 120 9.89 -7.11 -10.11
CA GLY A 120 10.95 -6.83 -9.14
C GLY A 120 11.50 -8.09 -8.48
N LEU A 121 11.10 -8.35 -7.25
CA LEU A 121 11.48 -9.55 -6.49
C LEU A 121 10.24 -10.35 -6.10
N ARG A 122 10.38 -11.67 -6.06
CA ARG A 122 9.34 -12.61 -5.62
C ARG A 122 9.85 -13.50 -4.49
N ALA A 123 9.04 -13.63 -3.44
CA ALA A 123 9.28 -14.52 -2.31
C ALA A 123 8.88 -15.96 -2.67
N VAL A 124 9.87 -16.85 -2.74
CA VAL A 124 9.67 -18.27 -3.07
C VAL A 124 9.89 -19.13 -1.81
N PRO A 125 8.92 -19.99 -1.41
CA PRO A 125 9.07 -20.80 -0.20
C PRO A 125 10.29 -21.73 -0.28
N THR A 126 11.11 -21.75 0.77
CA THR A 126 12.27 -22.67 0.85
C THR A 126 11.89 -24.02 1.49
N GLY A 127 10.72 -24.09 2.13
CA GLY A 127 10.28 -25.23 2.94
C GLY A 127 10.89 -25.25 4.36
N ARG A 128 11.74 -24.28 4.70
CA ARG A 128 12.32 -24.13 6.05
C ARG A 128 11.49 -23.16 6.89
N GLN A 129 11.79 -23.11 8.19
CA GLN A 129 11.24 -22.14 9.13
C GLN A 129 12.35 -21.26 9.71
N GLY A 130 12.04 -19.99 9.97
CA GLY A 130 12.94 -19.05 10.62
C GLY A 130 13.10 -19.32 12.11
N ALA A 131 14.31 -19.11 12.62
CA ALA A 131 14.61 -19.10 14.04
C ALA A 131 14.05 -17.83 14.72
N PRO A 132 13.83 -17.83 16.05
CA PRO A 132 13.30 -16.67 16.77
C PRO A 132 14.03 -15.36 16.51
N ALA A 133 15.36 -15.39 16.39
CA ALA A 133 16.17 -14.20 16.09
C ALA A 133 15.85 -13.60 14.71
N GLN A 134 15.57 -14.43 13.71
CA GLN A 134 15.19 -14.00 12.35
C GLN A 134 13.74 -13.50 12.30
N LEU A 135 12.91 -13.92 13.26
CA LEU A 135 11.51 -13.53 13.37
C LEU A 135 11.27 -12.19 14.07
N VAL A 136 12.32 -11.57 14.62
CA VAL A 136 12.25 -10.22 15.19
C VAL A 136 11.97 -9.20 14.08
N PRO A 137 10.94 -8.34 14.22
CA PRO A 137 10.74 -7.21 13.33
C PRO A 137 11.91 -6.24 13.47
N GLU A 138 12.50 -5.82 12.34
CA GLU A 138 13.54 -4.79 12.35
C GLU A 138 12.99 -3.51 11.71
N VAL A 139 13.58 -2.39 12.11
CA VAL A 139 13.25 -1.07 11.61
C VAL A 139 13.91 -0.85 10.25
N ASP A 140 13.20 -0.27 9.29
CA ASP A 140 13.79 0.18 8.03
C ASP A 140 14.40 1.57 8.21
N GLU A 141 15.61 1.62 8.79
CA GLU A 141 16.31 2.88 9.06
C GLU A 141 16.59 3.68 7.79
N ALA A 142 16.79 3.01 6.65
CA ALA A 142 17.02 3.67 5.37
C ALA A 142 15.77 4.40 4.90
N LEU A 143 14.60 3.76 4.95
CA LEU A 143 13.32 4.40 4.62
C LEU A 143 13.02 5.58 5.54
N ILE A 144 13.26 5.43 6.85
CA ILE A 144 13.06 6.51 7.83
C ILE A 144 13.95 7.70 7.49
N ALA A 145 15.24 7.47 7.27
CA ALA A 145 16.19 8.52 6.93
C ALA A 145 15.82 9.24 5.63
N GLN A 146 15.45 8.49 4.59
CA GLN A 146 14.99 9.05 3.33
C GLN A 146 13.72 9.90 3.51
N THR A 147 12.73 9.38 4.22
CA THR A 147 11.47 10.08 4.50
C THR A 147 11.72 11.41 5.22
N VAL A 148 12.54 11.39 6.28
CA VAL A 148 12.91 12.60 7.03
C VAL A 148 13.61 13.60 6.12
N HIS A 149 14.57 13.15 5.32
CA HIS A 149 15.31 14.03 4.41
C HIS A 149 14.38 14.72 3.39
N THR A 150 13.52 13.95 2.73
CA THR A 150 12.56 14.45 1.73
C THR A 150 11.60 15.47 2.34
N ILE A 151 11.03 15.16 3.51
CA ILE A 151 10.08 16.06 4.18
C ILE A 151 10.78 17.36 4.59
N VAL A 152 11.95 17.27 5.24
CA VAL A 152 12.68 18.47 5.70
C VAL A 152 13.06 19.37 4.53
N ALA A 153 13.46 18.79 3.39
CA ALA A 153 13.77 19.57 2.20
C ALA A 153 12.56 20.32 1.61
N ALA A 154 11.35 19.77 1.77
CA ALA A 154 10.11 20.37 1.28
C ALA A 154 9.43 21.32 2.28
N LEU A 155 9.85 21.32 3.55
CA LEU A 155 9.27 22.20 4.56
C LEU A 155 9.63 23.66 4.30
N PRO A 156 8.67 24.59 4.36
CA PRO A 156 8.94 26.02 4.27
C PRO A 156 9.51 26.50 5.62
N VAL A 157 10.76 26.10 5.92
CA VAL A 157 11.42 26.39 7.21
C VAL A 157 11.44 27.89 7.51
N SER A 158 11.59 28.73 6.48
CA SER A 158 11.53 30.19 6.61
C SER A 158 10.19 30.71 7.12
N GLU A 159 9.07 30.07 6.76
CA GLU A 159 7.73 30.47 7.18
C GLU A 159 7.39 29.94 8.59
N LEU A 160 7.95 28.79 8.97
CA LEU A 160 7.73 28.16 10.27
C LEU A 160 8.47 28.88 11.41
N VAL A 161 9.63 29.45 11.14
CA VAL A 161 10.47 30.15 12.14
C VAL A 161 10.11 31.63 12.26
N SER A 162 9.33 32.17 11.33
CA SER A 162 8.87 33.58 11.33
C SER A 162 7.58 33.84 12.14
N ARG A 163 7.17 32.91 13.00
CA ARG A 163 6.07 33.09 13.99
C ARG A 163 6.63 33.10 15.40
#